data_AF-A0A1I5D791-F1
#
_entry.id   AF-A0A1I5D791-F1
#
_cell.length_a   1.000
_cell.length_b   1.000
_cell.length_c   1.000
_cell.angle_alpha   90.00
_cell.angle_beta   90.00
_cell.angle_gamma   90.00
#
_symmetry.space_group_name_H-M   'P 1'
#
loop_
_entity.id
_entity.type
_entity.pdbx_description
1 polymer ?
#
loop_
_entity_poly.entity_id
_entity_poly.type
_entity_poly.pdbx_seq_one_letter_code
_entity_poly.pdbx_strand_id
1 'polypeptide(L)'
;MLVFVNLERDSPDIIDRFKKAIKSCPEIVSGCSVTGEPDFVLYISARSMEDYDRFTQRFFYENSDVKGFKTMVILDRVKAGFAVPIEIPCEN
;
A
#
# COMPACT_ATOMS: atom_id res chain seq x y z
N MET A 1 -5.44 7.62 -1.77
CA MET A 1 -5.05 7.07 -3.10
C MET A 1 -4.75 5.59 -2.93
N LEU A 2 -5.07 4.76 -3.93
CA LEU A 2 -4.59 3.38 -3.98
C LEU A 2 -3.38 3.32 -4.92
N VAL A 3 -2.31 2.66 -4.48
CA VAL A 3 -1.08 2.52 -5.25
C VAL A 3 -0.72 1.05 -5.36
N PHE A 4 -0.57 0.59 -6.58
CA PHE A 4 -0.16 -0.75 -6.95
C PHE A 4 1.34 -0.70 -7.20
N VAL A 5 2.12 -1.51 -6.49
CA VAL A 5 3.59 -1.48 -6.58
C VAL A 5 4.09 -2.83 -7.08
N ASN A 6 5.00 -2.77 -8.04
CA ASN A 6 5.78 -3.88 -8.52
C ASN A 6 7.25 -3.70 -8.12
N LEU A 7 7.83 -4.74 -7.56
CA LEU A 7 9.24 -4.79 -7.19
C LEU A 7 10.09 -5.26 -8.37
N GLU A 8 11.38 -4.92 -8.33
CA GLU A 8 12.35 -5.39 -9.33
C GLU A 8 12.54 -6.92 -9.27
N ARG A 9 12.55 -7.49 -8.06
CA ARG A 9 12.67 -8.93 -7.85
C ARG A 9 11.90 -9.35 -6.59
N ASP A 10 11.40 -10.58 -6.61
CA ASP A 10 10.67 -11.19 -5.50
C ASP A 10 11.61 -11.94 -4.53
N SER A 11 12.79 -11.37 -4.24
CA SER A 11 13.72 -11.99 -3.30
C SER A 11 13.31 -11.68 -1.85
N PRO A 12 13.42 -12.63 -0.90
CA PRO A 12 12.95 -12.44 0.47
C PRO A 12 13.52 -11.20 1.17
N ASP A 13 14.76 -10.83 0.84
CA ASP A 13 15.44 -9.66 1.39
C ASP A 13 14.86 -8.34 0.87
N ILE A 14 14.48 -8.26 -0.41
CA ILE A 14 13.84 -7.10 -1.01
C ILE A 14 12.44 -6.91 -0.40
N ILE A 15 11.67 -8.00 -0.32
CA ILE A 15 10.33 -7.99 0.26
C ILE A 15 10.37 -7.50 1.71
N ASP A 16 11.32 -7.99 2.52
CA ASP A 16 11.44 -7.58 3.92
C ASP A 16 11.85 -6.11 4.07
N ARG A 17 12.82 -5.63 3.26
CA ARG A 17 13.18 -4.20 3.22
C ARG A 17 11.99 -3.33 2.83
N PHE A 18 11.25 -3.73 1.80
CA PHE A 18 10.09 -2.97 1.36
C PHE A 18 8.97 -2.96 2.40
N LYS A 19 8.70 -4.10 3.07
CA LYS A 19 7.77 -4.17 4.21
C LYS A 19 8.19 -3.25 5.36
N LYS A 20 9.49 -3.15 5.65
CA LYS A 20 10.02 -2.21 6.67
C LYS A 20 9.81 -0.75 6.24
N ALA A 21 10.13 -0.41 4.99
CA ALA A 21 9.92 0.92 4.43
C ALA A 21 8.45 1.34 4.50
N ILE A 22 7.52 0.44 4.14
CA ILE A 22 6.07 0.67 4.27
C ILE A 22 5.70 1.00 5.72
N LYS A 23 6.14 0.18 6.67
CA LYS A 23 5.80 0.34 8.10
C LYS A 23 6.35 1.63 8.71
N SER A 24 7.48 2.13 8.23
CA SER A 24 8.10 3.37 8.73
C SER A 24 7.54 4.64 8.10
N CYS A 25 6.63 4.54 7.13
CA CYS A 25 6.17 5.67 6.34
C CYS A 25 4.76 6.13 6.80
N PRO A 26 4.62 7.31 7.41
CA PRO A 26 3.34 7.79 7.93
C PRO A 26 2.31 8.14 6.86
N GLU A 27 2.75 8.44 5.64
CA GLU A 27 1.86 8.71 4.50
C GLU A 27 1.09 7.46 4.05
N ILE A 28 1.64 6.26 4.32
CA ILE A 28 1.00 4.98 4.01
C ILE A 28 0.10 4.58 5.18
N VAL A 29 -1.21 4.66 4.95
CA VAL A 29 -2.24 4.37 5.97
C VAL A 29 -2.50 2.86 6.09
N SER A 30 -2.36 2.11 4.99
CA SER A 30 -2.45 0.64 4.99
C SER A 30 -1.65 0.06 3.82
N GLY A 31 -1.10 -1.13 3.99
CA GLY A 31 -0.39 -1.85 2.93
C GLY A 31 -0.59 -3.35 3.03
N CYS A 32 -0.81 -3.99 1.89
CA CYS A 32 -1.02 -5.44 1.77
C CYS A 32 -0.06 -6.00 0.73
N SER A 33 0.64 -7.10 1.06
CA SER A 33 1.21 -7.98 0.03
C SER A 33 0.09 -8.83 -0.57
N VAL A 34 0.02 -8.94 -1.88
CA VAL A 34 -1.08 -9.64 -2.57
C VAL A 34 -0.52 -10.67 -3.55
N THR A 35 -1.30 -11.71 -3.85
CA THR A 35 -0.93 -12.75 -4.81
C THR A 35 -1.39 -12.41 -6.24
N GLY A 36 -1.55 -11.11 -6.53
CA GLY A 36 -2.03 -10.58 -7.81
C GLY A 36 -0.90 -10.11 -8.72
N GLU A 37 -1.23 -9.34 -9.76
CA GLU A 37 -0.24 -8.67 -10.60
C GLU A 37 0.69 -7.71 -9.83
N PRO A 38 0.21 -6.86 -8.90
CA PRO A 38 1.11 -6.11 -8.03
C PRO A 38 1.65 -7.00 -6.91
N ASP A 39 2.87 -6.71 -6.46
CA ASP A 39 3.43 -7.33 -5.26
C ASP A 39 2.80 -6.73 -4.00
N PHE A 40 2.55 -5.41 -4.02
CA PHE A 40 1.94 -4.67 -2.93
C PHE A 40 0.83 -3.74 -3.39
N VAL A 41 -0.21 -3.62 -2.56
CA VAL A 41 -1.26 -2.61 -2.67
C VAL A 41 -1.23 -1.71 -1.45
N LEU A 42 -1.06 -0.41 -1.67
CA LEU A 42 -0.92 0.60 -0.64
C LEU A 42 -2.09 1.58 -0.69
N TYR A 43 -2.65 1.91 0.49
CA TYR A 43 -3.57 3.02 0.66
C TYR A 43 -2.81 4.21 1.26
N ILE A 44 -2.64 5.25 0.46
CA ILE A 44 -1.77 6.40 0.76
C ILE A 44 -2.61 7.66 0.95
N SER A 45 -2.26 8.47 1.95
CA SER A 45 -2.83 9.78 2.20
C SER A 45 -1.80 10.89 1.89
N ALA A 46 -2.27 11.97 1.26
CA ALA A 46 -1.50 13.18 1.02
C ALA A 46 -2.43 14.39 1.11
N ARG A 47 -1.91 15.57 1.43
CA ARG A 47 -2.72 16.79 1.58
C ARG A 47 -3.01 17.46 0.22
N SER A 48 -2.13 17.26 -0.76
CA SER A 48 -2.28 17.76 -2.12
C SER A 48 -1.57 16.83 -3.12
N MET A 49 -1.69 17.11 -4.41
CA MET A 49 -0.98 16.36 -5.45
C MET A 49 0.52 16.67 -5.46
N GLU A 50 0.93 17.87 -5.07
CA GLU A 50 2.35 18.22 -4.89
C GLU A 50 2.99 17.47 -3.72
N ASP A 51 2.26 17.32 -2.62
CA ASP A 51 2.69 16.49 -1.49
C ASP A 51 2.81 15.02 -1.90
N TYR A 52 1.88 14.55 -2.73
CA TYR A 52 1.93 13.21 -3.29
C TYR A 52 3.13 13.01 -4.22
N ASP A 53 3.40 13.94 -5.13
CA ASP A 53 4.54 13.88 -6.04
C ASP A 53 5.88 13.87 -5.27
N ARG A 54 6.01 14.72 -4.24
CA ARG A 54 7.20 14.69 -3.38
C ARG A 54 7.35 13.36 -2.64
N PHE A 55 6.23 12.76 -2.22
CA PHE A 55 6.24 11.43 -1.62
C PHE A 55 6.68 10.35 -2.62
N THR A 56 6.17 10.35 -3.86
CA THR A 56 6.53 9.34 -4.87
C THR A 56 8.00 9.44 -5.27
N GLN A 57 8.56 10.66 -5.35
CA GLN A 57 10.00 10.88 -5.54
C GLN A 57 10.82 10.17 -4.46
N ARG A 58 10.56 10.49 -3.19
CA ARG A 58 11.30 9.92 -2.06
C ARG A 58 11.09 8.42 -1.86
N PHE A 59 9.86 7.93 -2.02
CA PHE A 59 9.50 6.57 -1.60
C PHE A 59 9.58 5.53 -2.72
N PHE A 60 9.28 5.92 -3.96
CA PHE A 60 9.29 5.01 -5.11
C PHE A 60 10.46 5.27 -6.04
N TYR A 61 10.68 6.49 -6.52
CA TYR A 61 11.71 6.75 -7.53
C TYR A 61 13.14 6.63 -7.00
N GLU A 62 13.39 7.04 -5.76
CA GLU A 62 14.69 6.86 -5.10
C GLU A 62 14.92 5.40 -4.62
N ASN A 63 13.91 4.53 -4.74
CA ASN A 63 13.98 3.17 -4.24
C ASN A 63 14.29 2.17 -5.36
N SER A 64 15.53 1.67 -5.38
CA SER A 64 15.99 0.69 -6.38
C SER A 64 15.26 -0.66 -6.33
N ASP A 65 14.55 -0.95 -5.24
CA ASP A 65 13.77 -2.18 -5.10
C ASP A 65 12.42 -2.08 -5.87
N VAL A 66 12.00 -0.88 -6.30
CA VAL A 66 10.73 -0.63 -7.00
C VAL A 66 10.93 -0.59 -8.51
N LYS A 67 10.26 -1.50 -9.22
CA LYS A 67 10.24 -1.55 -10.69
C LYS A 67 9.27 -0.55 -11.31
N GLY A 68 8.13 -0.38 -10.65
CA GLY A 68 7.08 0.49 -11.13
C GLY A 68 5.91 0.53 -10.18
N PHE A 69 5.08 1.56 -10.35
CA PHE A 69 3.86 1.69 -9.59
C PHE A 69 2.76 2.36 -10.41
N LYS A 70 1.51 2.05 -10.08
CA LYS A 70 0.32 2.63 -10.68
C LYS A 70 -0.56 3.25 -9.61
N THR A 71 -0.92 4.51 -9.79
CA THR A 71 -1.77 5.25 -8.86
C THR A 71 -3.22 5.24 -9.35
N MET A 72 -4.15 4.96 -8.44
CA MET A 72 -5.58 5.14 -8.63
C MET A 72 -6.10 6.14 -7.59
N VAL A 73 -6.58 7.29 -8.08
CA VAL A 73 -7.24 8.28 -7.24
C VAL A 73 -8.64 7.78 -6.94
N ILE A 74 -8.99 7.73 -5.66
CA ILE A 74 -10.30 7.27 -5.21
C ILE A 74 -11.24 8.47 -5.27
N LEU A 75 -12.28 8.38 -6.10
CA LEU A 75 -13.30 9.42 -6.23
C LEU A 75 -14.32 9.35 -5.09
N ASP A 76 -14.78 8.13 -4.75
CA ASP A 76 -15.74 7.90 -3.68
C ASP A 76 -15.41 6.60 -2.92
N ARG A 77 -15.57 6.63 -1.59
CA ARG A 77 -15.38 5.49 -0.70
C ARG A 77 -16.74 4.98 -0.24
N VAL A 78 -17.35 4.14 -1.06
CA VAL A 78 -18.70 3.58 -0.82
C VAL A 78 -18.81 2.79 0.50
N LYS A 79 -17.75 2.08 0.91
CA LYS A 79 -17.69 1.35 2.17
C LYS A 79 -16.27 1.41 2.75
N ALA A 80 -16.17 1.79 4.02
CA ALA A 80 -14.92 1.79 4.77
C ALA A 80 -15.18 1.40 6.22
N GLY A 81 -14.38 0.49 6.77
CA GLY A 81 -14.50 0.07 8.15
C GLY A 81 -13.60 -1.12 8.46
N PHE A 82 -13.38 -1.36 9.75
CA PHE A 82 -12.60 -2.48 10.27
C PHE A 82 -13.48 -3.50 10.99
N ALA A 83 -14.81 -3.36 10.88
CA ALA A 83 -15.74 -4.30 11.48
C ALA A 83 -15.57 -5.68 10.84
N VAL A 84 -15.15 -6.65 11.65
CA VAL A 84 -15.09 -8.05 11.25
C VAL A 84 -16.47 -8.65 11.54
N PRO A 85 -17.15 -9.27 10.56
CA PRO A 85 -18.37 -10.01 10.84
C PRO A 85 -18.01 -11.23 11.68
N ILE A 86 -18.46 -11.23 12.94
CA ILE A 86 -18.39 -12.41 13.81
C ILE A 86 -19.80 -12.98 13.92
N GLU A 87 -19.95 -14.25 13.56
CA GLU A 87 -21.15 -15.00 13.95
C GLU A 87 -20.99 -15.36 15.43
N ILE A 88 -21.93 -14.93 16.27
CA ILE A 88 -21.97 -15.37 17.67
C ILE A 88 -22.44 -16.83 17.63
N PRO A 89 -21.66 -17.81 18.12
CA PRO A 89 -22.12 -19.18 18.21
C PRO A 89 -23.39 -19.23 19.07
N CYS A 90 -24.46 -19.86 18.61
CA CYS A 90 -25.62 -20.13 19.45
C CYS A 90 -25.16 -20.99 20.64
N GLU A 91 -25.30 -20.49 21.86
CA GLU A 91 -25.11 -21.30 23.07
C GLU A 91 -26.18 -22.40 23.10
N ASN A 92 -25.74 -23.66 23.12
CA ASN A 92 -26.56 -24.85 23.37
C ASN A 92 -26.49 -25.23 24.85
#